data_AF-A0A166F0F7-F1
#
_entry.id   AF-A0A166F0F7-F1
#
_cell.length_a   1.000
_cell.length_b   1.000
_cell.length_c   1.000
_cell.angle_alpha   90.00
_cell.angle_beta   90.00
_cell.angle_gamma   90.00
#
_symmetry.space_group_name_H-M   'P 1'
#
loop_
_entity.id
_entity.type
_entity.pdbx_description
1 polymer ?
#
loop_
_entity_poly.entity_id
_entity_poly.type
_entity_poly.pdbx_seq_one_letter_code
_entity_poly.pdbx_strand_id
1 'polypeptide(L)' 'MINESFLSTRKIHEIIKKEFNIDYSMSRIPAIVKKLGYSYKKGYIIYSKMPEDAEIILKKN' A
#
# COMPACT_ATOMS: atom_id res chain seq x y z
N MET A 1 6.70 13.99 12.56
CA MET A 1 5.40 13.88 11.86
C MET A 1 5.60 12.99 10.65
N ILE A 2 4.96 11.82 10.60
CA ILE A 2 5.01 10.96 9.41
C ILE A 2 3.96 11.50 8.43
N ASN A 3 4.39 12.41 7.55
CA ASN A 3 3.61 12.93 6.43
C ASN A 3 3.62 11.91 5.27
N GLU A 4 3.06 10.73 5.50
CA GLU A 4 2.63 9.86 4.41
C GLU A 4 1.13 9.69 4.55
N SER A 5 0.38 10.28 3.62
CA SER A 5 -1.08 10.16 3.59
C SER A 5 -1.57 8.71 3.41
N PHE A 6 -0.67 7.77 3.11
CA PHE A 6 -0.96 6.35 2.93
C PHE A 6 0.22 5.46 3.39
N LEU A 7 -0.05 4.45 4.21
CA LEU A 7 0.93 3.42 4.58
C LEU A 7 0.85 2.21 3.65
N SER A 8 2.01 1.70 3.23
CA SER A 8 2.09 0.45 2.47
C SER A 8 1.88 -0.76 3.37
N THR A 9 1.41 -1.88 2.80
CA THR A 9 1.22 -3.14 3.54
C THR A 9 2.48 -3.60 4.29
N ARG A 10 3.66 -3.36 3.70
CA ARG A 10 4.95 -3.70 4.33
C ARG A 10 5.23 -2.83 5.55
N LYS A 11 5.05 -1.52 5.45
CA LYS A 11 5.21 -0.61 6.61
C LYS A 11 4.24 -0.98 7.73
N ILE A 12 3.00 -1.33 7.39
CA ILE A 12 2.01 -1.74 8.37
C ILE A 12 2.43 -3.03 9.07
N HIS A 13 2.96 -4.02 8.35
CA HIS A 13 3.49 -5.23 8.97
C HIS A 13 4.62 -4.95 9.95
N GLU A 14 5.59 -4.11 9.55
CA GLU A 14 6.71 -3.74 10.42
C GLU A 14 6.23 -3.03 11.70
N ILE A 15 5.23 -2.15 11.59
CA ILE A 15 4.60 -1.51 12.74
C ILE A 15 3.93 -2.55 13.64
N ILE A 16 3.13 -3.47 13.09
CA ILE A 16 2.43 -4.46 13.90
C ILE A 16 3.44 -5.37 14.62
N LYS A 17 4.49 -5.80 13.92
CA LYS A 17 5.55 -6.63 14.51
C LYS A 17 6.30 -5.89 15.61
N LYS A 18 6.60 -4.60 15.42
CA LYS A 18 7.33 -3.79 16.41
C LYS A 18 6.51 -3.47 17.65
N GLU A 19 5.26 -3.01 17.46
CA GLU A 19 4.43 -2.49 18.54
C GLU A 19 3.70 -3.60 19.32
N PHE A 20 3.36 -4.71 18.65
CA PHE A 20 2.58 -5.79 19.27
C PHE A 20 3.35 -7.10 19.39
N ASN A 21 4.58 -7.19 18.85
CA ASN A 21 5.39 -8.42 18.81
C ASN A 21 4.66 -9.63 18.17
N ILE A 22 3.75 -9.34 17.23
CA ILE A 22 2.99 -10.36 16.48
C ILE A 22 3.44 -10.33 15.02
N ASP A 23 3.85 -11.48 14.49
CA ASP A 23 4.23 -11.63 13.08
C ASP A 23 3.09 -12.24 12.26
N TYR A 24 2.29 -11.38 11.63
CA TYR A 24 1.25 -11.81 10.70
C TYR A 24 1.81 -12.05 9.29
N SER A 25 1.19 -12.96 8.55
CA SER A 25 1.46 -13.09 7.11
C SER A 25 1.10 -11.80 6.37
N MET A 26 1.87 -11.45 5.33
CA MET A 26 1.58 -10.31 4.44
C MET A 26 0.15 -10.31 3.92
N SER A 27 -0.41 -11.49 3.64
CA SER A 27 -1.77 -11.68 3.15
C SER A 27 -2.86 -11.30 4.14
N ARG A 28 -2.58 -11.32 5.46
CA ARG A 28 -3.55 -10.96 6.50
C ARG A 28 -3.57 -9.47 6.81
N ILE A 29 -2.48 -8.76 6.56
CA ILE A 29 -2.36 -7.33 6.84
C ILE A 29 -3.48 -6.52 6.16
N PRO A 30 -3.81 -6.71 4.86
CA PRO A 30 -4.96 -6.05 4.23
C PRO A 30 -6.29 -6.22 4.97
N ALA A 31 -6.55 -7.43 5.46
CA ALA A 31 -7.79 -7.75 6.16
C ALA A 31 -7.85 -7.07 7.54
N ILE A 32 -6.72 -7.03 8.26
CA ILE A 32 -6.60 -6.35 9.56
C ILE A 32 -6.83 -4.85 9.40
N VAL A 33 -6.13 -4.23 8.44
CA VAL A 33 -6.20 -2.78 8.19
C VAL A 33 -7.61 -2.36 7.77
N LYS A 34 -8.26 -3.14 6.90
CA LYS A 34 -9.64 -2.92 6.48
C LYS A 34 -10.63 -3.05 7.65
N LYS A 35 -10.45 -4.03 8.54
CA LYS A 35 -11.28 -4.19 9.74
C LYS A 35 -11.15 -3.02 10.71
N LEU A 36 -9.98 -2.37 10.75
CA LEU A 36 -9.71 -1.21 11.58
C LEU A 36 -10.15 0.12 10.93
N GLY A 37 -10.80 0.09 9.75
CA GLY A 37 -11.29 1.29 9.08
C GLY A 37 -10.21 2.09 8.33
N TYR A 38 -8.99 1.57 8.24
CA TYR A 38 -7.92 2.20 7.48
C TYR A 38 -8.00 1.81 6.00
N SER A 39 -7.72 2.78 5.13
CA SER A 39 -7.42 2.50 3.73
C SER A 39 -5.91 2.27 3.59
N TYR A 40 -5.54 1.22 2.84
CA TYR A 40 -4.15 1.05 2.39
C TYR A 40 -4.11 1.21 0.88
N LYS A 41 -3.12 1.94 0.38
CA LYS A 41 -2.86 2.01 -1.06
C LYS A 41 -1.95 0.84 -1.42
N LYS A 42 -2.41 -0.05 -2.30
CA LYS A 42 -1.49 -0.99 -2.97
C LYS A 42 -0.42 -0.12 -3.63
N GLY A 43 0.85 -0.34 -3.30
CA GLY A 43 1.94 0.34 -3.98
C GLY A 43 1.80 0.03 -5.47
N TYR A 44 1.33 0.99 -6.25
CA TYR A 44 1.27 0.82 -7.70
C TYR A 44 2.71 0.70 -8.18
N ILE A 45 2.95 -0.26 -9.08
CA ILE A 45 4.23 -0.38 -9.75
C ILE A 45 4.40 0.92 -10.55
N ILE A 46 5.29 1.79 -10.08
CA ILE A 46 5.76 2.91 -10.89
C ILE A 46 6.67 2.26 -11.93
N TYR A 47 6.18 2.12 -13.15
CA TYR A 47 7.01 1.60 -14.23
C TYR A 47 8.14 2.60 -14.49
N SER A 48 9.39 2.17 -14.32
CA SER A 48 10.57 3.01 -14.58
C SER A 48 10.64 3.53 -16.02
N LYS A 49 9.87 2.94 -16.94
CA LYS A 49 9.69 3.37 -18.32
C LYS A 49 8.20 3.40 -18.61
N MET A 50 7.56 4.53 -18.32
CA MET A 50 6.24 4.82 -18.85
C MET A 50 6.46 5.65 -20.14
N PRO A 51 5.94 5.23 -21.29
CA PRO A 51 5.88 6.09 -22.46
C PRO A 51 5.15 7.40 -22.11
N GLU A 52 5.60 8.54 -22.64
CA GLU A 52 5.02 9.87 -22.38
C GLU A 52 3.48 9.87 -22.59
N ASP A 53 3.02 9.12 -23.59
CA ASP A 53 1.61 9.06 -24.00
C ASP A 53 0.80 7.98 -23.28
N ALA A 54 1.37 7.28 -22.29
CA ALA A 54 0.71 6.15 -21.63
C ALA A 54 -0.61 6.53 -20.94
N GLU A 55 -0.66 7.69 -20.29
CA GLU A 55 -1.90 8.19 -19.66
C GLU A 55 -2.98 8.55 -20.69
N ILE A 56 -2.57 9.03 -21.87
CA ILE A 56 -3.46 9.39 -22.99
C ILE A 56 -4.06 8.12 -23.60
N ILE A 57 -3.24 7.09 -23.80
CA ILE A 57 -3.66 5.80 -24.37
C ILE A 57 -4.58 5.02 -23.41
N LEU A 58 -4.33 5.12 -22.10
CA LEU A 58 -5.10 4.40 -21.07
C LEU A 58 -6.45 5.05 -20.75
N LYS A 59 -6.66 6.33 -21.09
CA LYS A 59 -7.99 6.94 -21.10
C LYS A 59 -8.77 6.43 -22.30
N LYS A 60 -9.28 5.20 -22.22
CA LYS A 60 -10.26 4.69 -23.18
C LYS A 60 -11.64 5.27 -22.82
N ASN A 61 -12.28 5.90 -23.81
CA ASN A 61 -13.61 6.55 -23.82
C ASN A 61 -14.61 6.08 -22.76
#